data_AF-E7N925-F1
#
_entry.id   AF-E7N925-F1
#
_cell.length_a   1.000
_cell.length_b   1.000
_cell.length_c   1.000
_cell.angle_alpha   90.00
_cell.angle_beta   90.00
_cell.angle_gamma   90.00
#
_symmetry.space_group_name_H-M   'P 1'
#
loop_
_entity.id
_entity.type
_entity.pdbx_description
1 polymer ?
#
loop_
_entity_poly.entity_id
_entity_poly.type
_entity_poly.pdbx_seq_one_letter_code
_entity_poly.pdbx_strand_id
1 'polypeptide(L)'
;MALATLPLALGALATPGLTPQAIAAQGQTALASPQPLPTAQINGVVWDQTIVGNVVYVVGEFDQARPAGSPDKQNESPRSNAMAYDITTGEMLDWAPQLNAAANAIEASPDGSTLYIGGKFTSVNGQPASHLAAVDTAGQYKPLNGGTPGGAVSPNGTVRDLELSPDGSTLYMAGLFTQVNDLERLRAAALDLKTQQVTSFAPRVDDESEVRTITVAADGSAIAIGGSFKTVEGSSDAYGMAILEKDGALRHTNLAKDIRNAGSMSGIMSMKSDSKGLYGTAYSMEGFFEGMFRADWSTGDINLMADCHGDSYDVLPTNDVIYVSSHTHDCSNIGGVPDRAQEGVYYHAIAFSSDATGTVGTNTANGYADFAGHPAPTQYNEFLPGFANGEYTASKQATWTVEGNDDYLIYGGEFVAVNGISQQGLVRFSLKGDKKEDKKEDKKEDKKEEKKGDKNEGKKPEEEKGKNDDKNDWGDPEDDWNDEEDQHGWDERNGDHDGWNNNQHGWW
;
A
#
# COMPACT_ATOMS: atom_id res chain seq x y z
N MET A 1 -68.56 -49.07 42.61
CA MET A 1 -67.89 -49.68 41.44
C MET A 1 -67.28 -48.53 40.65
N ALA A 2 -65.98 -48.36 40.42
CA ALA A 2 -64.76 -49.08 40.77
C ALA A 2 -63.67 -48.01 41.05
N LEU A 3 -62.76 -48.28 42.01
CA LEU A 3 -61.58 -47.45 42.27
C LEU A 3 -60.57 -47.61 41.13
N ALA A 4 -59.95 -46.51 40.68
CA ALA A 4 -58.66 -46.54 40.00
C ALA A 4 -57.84 -45.32 40.40
N THR A 5 -56.63 -45.61 40.83
CA THR A 5 -55.62 -44.79 41.52
C THR A 5 -54.87 -43.84 40.59
N LEU A 6 -54.66 -42.58 41.01
CA LEU A 6 -53.67 -41.67 40.42
C LEU A 6 -52.25 -42.01 40.93
N PRO A 7 -51.23 -42.12 40.07
CA PRO A 7 -49.84 -41.98 40.49
C PRO A 7 -49.39 -40.52 40.39
N LEU A 8 -48.74 -40.05 41.47
CA LEU A 8 -47.89 -38.86 41.47
C LEU A 8 -46.73 -39.07 40.48
N ALA A 9 -46.56 -38.17 39.51
CA ALA A 9 -45.33 -38.03 38.76
C ALA A 9 -44.47 -36.94 39.43
N LEU A 10 -43.30 -37.35 39.93
CA LEU A 10 -42.23 -36.45 40.38
C LEU A 10 -41.78 -35.55 39.22
N GLY A 11 -41.79 -34.24 39.45
CA GLY A 11 -41.13 -33.28 38.56
C GLY A 11 -39.62 -33.45 38.63
N ALA A 12 -39.00 -33.82 37.51
CA ALA A 12 -37.56 -33.71 37.33
C ALA A 12 -37.21 -32.25 36.98
N LEU A 13 -36.34 -31.65 37.78
CA LEU A 13 -35.70 -30.37 37.47
C LEU A 13 -34.86 -30.52 36.20
N ALA A 14 -35.25 -29.85 35.13
CA ALA A 14 -34.43 -29.72 33.94
C ALA A 14 -33.24 -28.79 34.27
N THR A 15 -32.04 -29.35 34.30
CA THR A 15 -30.79 -28.57 34.23
C THR A 15 -30.78 -27.80 32.89
N PRO A 16 -30.39 -26.52 32.86
CA PRO A 16 -30.13 -25.85 31.58
C PRO A 16 -28.99 -26.61 30.89
N GLY A 17 -29.32 -27.32 29.81
CA GLY A 17 -28.33 -27.94 28.96
C GLY A 17 -27.47 -26.84 28.35
N LEU A 18 -26.14 -26.99 28.46
CA LEU A 18 -25.19 -26.27 27.64
C LEU A 18 -25.65 -26.42 26.18
N THR A 19 -26.02 -25.31 25.55
CA THR A 19 -26.17 -25.25 24.11
C THR A 19 -24.84 -25.68 23.50
N PRO A 20 -24.80 -26.66 22.58
CA PRO A 20 -23.59 -26.91 21.83
C PRO A 20 -23.18 -25.60 21.16
N GLN A 21 -21.97 -25.13 21.46
CA GLN A 21 -21.35 -24.06 20.67
C GLN A 21 -21.40 -24.52 19.21
N ALA A 22 -21.97 -23.67 18.34
CA ALA A 22 -21.92 -23.91 16.92
C ALA A 22 -20.45 -24.07 16.52
N ILE A 23 -20.09 -25.27 16.09
CA ILE A 23 -18.85 -25.50 15.36
C ILE A 23 -18.99 -24.65 14.09
N ALA A 24 -18.08 -23.70 13.90
CA ALA A 24 -18.01 -22.93 12.66
C ALA A 24 -18.03 -23.91 11.47
N ALA A 25 -18.92 -23.66 10.51
CA ALA A 25 -19.02 -24.48 9.33
C ALA A 25 -17.66 -24.51 8.61
N GLN A 26 -17.14 -25.71 8.37
CA GLN A 26 -15.97 -25.89 7.50
C GLN A 26 -16.37 -25.46 6.08
N GLY A 27 -15.71 -24.43 5.56
CA GLY A 27 -15.90 -23.94 4.18
C GLY A 27 -16.14 -22.44 4.01
N GLN A 28 -16.11 -21.63 5.07
CA GLN A 28 -16.22 -20.18 4.94
C GLN A 28 -14.81 -19.56 4.84
N THR A 29 -14.50 -18.96 3.69
CA THR A 29 -13.26 -18.20 3.47
C THR A 29 -13.10 -17.14 4.56
N ALA A 30 -11.95 -17.09 5.21
CA ALA A 30 -11.66 -16.08 6.23
C ALA A 30 -11.34 -14.75 5.54
N LEU A 31 -12.30 -13.83 5.53
CA LEU A 31 -12.12 -12.46 5.04
C LEU A 31 -11.61 -11.55 6.15
N ALA A 32 -10.88 -10.51 5.76
CA ALA A 32 -10.53 -9.42 6.66
C ALA A 32 -11.80 -8.76 7.24
N SER A 33 -11.72 -8.36 8.50
CA SER A 33 -12.74 -7.49 9.11
C SER A 33 -12.65 -6.10 8.45
N PRO A 34 -13.74 -5.53 7.92
CA PRO A 34 -13.73 -4.18 7.34
C PRO A 34 -13.64 -3.08 8.40
N GLN A 35 -13.45 -3.42 9.69
CA GLN A 35 -13.28 -2.45 10.76
C GLN A 35 -11.83 -1.98 10.83
N PRO A 36 -11.56 -0.66 10.68
CA PRO A 36 -10.20 -0.15 10.72
C PRO A 36 -9.63 -0.23 12.14
N LEU A 37 -8.36 -0.64 12.23
CA LEU A 37 -7.59 -0.63 13.47
C LEU A 37 -6.79 0.69 13.60
N PRO A 38 -6.63 1.24 14.81
CA PRO A 38 -5.89 2.49 15.03
C PRO A 38 -4.46 2.39 14.51
N THR A 39 -4.06 3.23 13.56
CA THR A 39 -2.74 3.17 12.88
C THR A 39 -2.07 4.54 12.87
N ALA A 40 -0.73 4.59 12.85
CA ALA A 40 0.01 5.81 12.52
C ALA A 40 -0.54 6.49 11.25
N GLN A 41 -0.36 7.80 11.16
CA GLN A 41 -0.90 8.63 10.09
C GLN A 41 0.22 9.46 9.45
N ILE A 42 0.08 9.81 8.18
CA ILE A 42 0.99 10.70 7.44
C ILE A 42 0.23 11.91 6.90
N ASN A 43 0.92 12.97 6.45
CA ASN A 43 0.31 14.20 5.93
C ASN A 43 0.33 14.34 4.39
N GLY A 44 0.72 13.27 3.68
CA GLY A 44 0.79 13.26 2.21
C GLY A 44 0.22 12.00 1.59
N VAL A 45 1.01 11.33 0.76
CA VAL A 45 0.61 10.09 0.07
C VAL A 45 1.62 8.97 0.31
N VAL A 46 1.11 7.76 0.54
CA VAL A 46 1.89 6.53 0.57
C VAL A 46 1.87 5.90 -0.81
N TRP A 47 3.05 5.58 -1.35
CA TRP A 47 3.18 4.91 -2.65
C TRP A 47 3.40 3.42 -2.51
N ASP A 48 4.15 2.98 -1.49
CA ASP A 48 4.48 1.57 -1.32
C ASP A 48 4.81 1.23 0.14
N GLN A 49 4.69 -0.05 0.48
CA GLN A 49 4.91 -0.60 1.81
C GLN A 49 5.55 -1.99 1.73
N THR A 50 6.35 -2.34 2.74
CA THR A 50 6.84 -3.73 2.90
C THR A 50 6.82 -4.14 4.36
N ILE A 51 6.66 -5.44 4.62
CA ILE A 51 6.50 -5.99 5.97
C ILE A 51 7.70 -6.88 6.31
N VAL A 52 8.39 -6.55 7.40
CA VAL A 52 9.46 -7.40 7.97
C VAL A 52 9.11 -7.75 9.41
N GLY A 53 8.73 -9.02 9.63
CA GLY A 53 8.22 -9.45 10.93
C GLY A 53 6.96 -8.67 11.31
N ASN A 54 7.03 -7.91 12.40
CA ASN A 54 5.92 -7.06 12.86
C ASN A 54 6.07 -5.60 12.40
N VAL A 55 7.10 -5.24 11.65
CA VAL A 55 7.34 -3.86 11.24
C VAL A 55 6.85 -3.66 9.82
N VAL A 56 6.01 -2.64 9.63
CA VAL A 56 5.70 -2.11 8.30
C VAL A 56 6.63 -0.94 8.03
N TYR A 57 7.35 -1.01 6.92
CA TYR A 57 8.11 0.10 6.36
C TYR A 57 7.31 0.73 5.24
N VAL A 58 7.21 2.05 5.27
CA VAL A 58 6.32 2.83 4.41
C VAL A 58 7.16 3.87 3.67
N VAL A 59 6.95 4.00 2.36
CA VAL A 59 7.54 5.06 1.55
C VAL A 59 6.47 5.81 0.76
N GLY A 60 6.76 7.07 0.44
CA GLY A 60 5.80 7.90 -0.25
C GLY A 60 6.29 9.31 -0.53
N GLU A 61 5.36 10.25 -0.48
CA GLU A 61 5.62 11.69 -0.50
C GLU A 61 4.89 12.34 0.68
N PHE A 62 5.65 12.59 1.75
CA PHE A 62 5.16 13.19 3.01
C PHE A 62 6.36 13.71 3.81
N ASP A 63 6.13 14.70 4.68
CA ASP A 63 7.18 15.28 5.54
C ASP A 63 6.89 15.13 7.04
N GLN A 64 5.67 14.71 7.42
CA GLN A 64 5.26 14.47 8.80
C GLN A 64 4.50 13.16 8.94
N ALA A 65 4.65 12.52 10.10
CA ALA A 65 3.77 11.46 10.58
C ALA A 65 3.27 11.77 11.99
N ARG A 66 2.13 11.20 12.39
CA ARG A 66 1.57 11.36 13.74
C ARG A 66 0.96 10.05 14.26
N PRO A 67 0.85 9.86 15.60
CA PRO A 67 0.21 8.68 16.17
C PRO A 67 -1.26 8.52 15.76
N ALA A 68 -1.78 7.30 15.91
CA ALA A 68 -3.19 6.99 15.69
C ALA A 68 -4.11 7.93 16.50
N GLY A 69 -5.16 8.44 15.86
CA GLY A 69 -6.14 9.33 16.48
C GLY A 69 -5.64 10.75 16.80
N SER A 70 -4.37 11.08 16.51
CA SER A 70 -3.90 12.47 16.61
C SER A 70 -4.52 13.31 15.50
N PRO A 71 -5.10 14.50 15.83
CA PRO A 71 -5.60 15.42 14.82
C PRO A 71 -4.53 15.89 13.85
N ASP A 72 -4.94 16.35 12.67
CA ASP A 72 -4.05 17.02 11.72
C ASP A 72 -3.23 18.12 12.41
N LYS A 73 -1.93 18.21 12.10
CA LYS A 73 -0.97 19.17 12.65
C LYS A 73 -0.74 19.08 14.17
N GLN A 74 -1.07 17.94 14.79
CA GLN A 74 -0.83 17.70 16.21
C GLN A 74 -0.03 16.42 16.45
N ASN A 75 0.89 16.47 17.41
CA ASN A 75 1.81 15.39 17.76
C ASN A 75 2.61 14.85 16.55
N GLU A 76 2.94 15.76 15.62
CA GLU A 76 3.71 15.41 14.43
C GLU A 76 5.16 15.13 14.76
N SER A 77 5.70 14.13 14.07
CA SER A 77 7.09 13.72 14.06
C SER A 77 7.59 13.83 12.63
N PRO A 78 8.70 14.55 12.37
CA PRO A 78 9.25 14.68 11.03
C PRO A 78 9.58 13.32 10.41
N ARG A 79 9.19 13.13 9.15
CA ARG A 79 9.47 11.93 8.35
C ARG A 79 9.70 12.36 6.90
N SER A 80 10.92 12.21 6.37
CA SER A 80 11.22 12.65 5.00
C SER A 80 10.98 11.51 4.02
N ASN A 81 9.71 11.32 3.61
CA ASN A 81 9.26 10.34 2.62
C ASN A 81 9.39 8.86 3.02
N ALA A 82 9.73 8.57 4.27
CA ALA A 82 9.82 7.22 4.81
C ALA A 82 9.47 7.18 6.30
N MET A 83 8.75 6.15 6.73
CA MET A 83 8.46 5.88 8.14
C MET A 83 8.24 4.39 8.40
N ALA A 84 8.20 3.98 9.66
CA ALA A 84 7.79 2.63 10.02
C ALA A 84 6.81 2.62 11.20
N TYR A 85 6.00 1.57 11.29
CA TYR A 85 5.09 1.34 12.41
C TYR A 85 4.98 -0.16 12.73
N ASP A 86 4.56 -0.51 13.94
CA ASP A 86 4.29 -1.90 14.31
C ASP A 86 2.91 -2.33 13.79
N ILE A 87 2.84 -3.39 12.99
CA ILE A 87 1.61 -3.87 12.35
C ILE A 87 0.57 -4.36 13.36
N THR A 88 0.99 -4.80 14.54
CA THR A 88 0.10 -5.33 15.57
C THR A 88 -0.54 -4.22 16.39
N THR A 89 0.22 -3.18 16.76
CA THR A 89 -0.28 -2.09 17.63
C THR A 89 -0.66 -0.83 16.86
N GLY A 90 -0.06 -0.58 15.71
CA GLY A 90 -0.16 0.67 14.97
C GLY A 90 0.73 1.78 15.44
N GLU A 91 1.56 1.51 16.44
CA GLU A 91 2.46 2.49 17.02
C GLU A 91 3.57 2.82 16.02
N MET A 92 3.80 4.13 15.85
CA MET A 92 4.89 4.62 15.03
C MET A 92 6.23 4.24 15.68
N LEU A 93 7.19 3.85 14.85
CA LEU A 93 8.55 3.51 15.27
C LEU A 93 9.53 4.64 14.94
N ASP A 94 10.71 4.59 15.56
CA ASP A 94 11.77 5.61 15.42
C ASP A 94 12.55 5.52 14.08
N TRP A 95 12.22 4.56 13.21
CA TRP A 95 12.83 4.44 11.89
C TRP A 95 12.41 5.60 10.99
N ALA A 96 13.37 6.46 10.65
CA ALA A 96 13.14 7.70 9.92
C ALA A 96 14.36 8.08 9.04
N PRO A 97 14.73 7.26 8.02
CA PRO A 97 15.72 7.68 7.05
C PRO A 97 15.25 8.93 6.29
N GLN A 98 16.20 9.78 5.89
CA GLN A 98 15.92 11.07 5.28
C GLN A 98 16.14 11.02 3.77
N LEU A 99 15.06 10.97 2.98
CA LEU A 99 15.11 11.04 1.52
C LEU A 99 14.75 12.47 1.08
N ASN A 100 15.53 13.05 0.16
CA ASN A 100 15.32 14.43 -0.28
C ASN A 100 14.21 14.63 -1.32
N ALA A 101 13.58 13.55 -1.78
CA ALA A 101 12.39 13.57 -2.62
C ALA A 101 11.59 12.27 -2.42
N ALA A 102 10.42 12.18 -3.06
CA ALA A 102 9.53 11.03 -2.97
C ALA A 102 10.23 9.69 -3.27
N ALA A 103 9.87 8.68 -2.49
CA ALA A 103 10.15 7.28 -2.81
C ALA A 103 8.87 6.60 -3.33
N ASN A 104 9.03 5.80 -4.38
CA ASN A 104 7.93 5.13 -5.07
C ASN A 104 7.85 3.64 -4.75
N ALA A 105 8.96 3.01 -4.35
CA ALA A 105 9.03 1.57 -4.10
C ALA A 105 9.91 1.26 -2.89
N ILE A 106 9.56 0.22 -2.13
CA ILE A 106 10.37 -0.34 -1.06
C ILE A 106 10.26 -1.87 -1.03
N GLU A 107 11.41 -2.55 -1.06
CA GLU A 107 11.46 -4.01 -1.07
C GLU A 107 12.46 -4.52 -0.01
N ALA A 108 12.07 -5.56 0.74
CA ALA A 108 12.90 -6.09 1.83
C ALA A 108 13.72 -7.30 1.39
N SER A 109 15.00 -7.38 1.81
CA SER A 109 15.80 -8.58 1.61
C SER A 109 15.16 -9.80 2.30
N PRO A 110 15.38 -11.04 1.83
CA PRO A 110 14.69 -12.21 2.40
C PRO A 110 15.03 -12.49 3.87
N ASP A 111 16.17 -12.01 4.34
CA ASP A 111 16.58 -12.08 5.75
C ASP A 111 16.03 -10.93 6.60
N GLY A 112 15.29 -9.99 6.00
CA GLY A 112 14.72 -8.82 6.64
C GLY A 112 15.74 -7.80 7.14
N SER A 113 17.01 -7.87 6.72
CA SER A 113 18.07 -7.00 7.27
C SER A 113 18.32 -5.73 6.46
N THR A 114 17.80 -5.68 5.23
CA THR A 114 18.05 -4.60 4.26
C THR A 114 16.74 -4.24 3.56
N LEU A 115 16.51 -2.95 3.38
CA LEU A 115 15.38 -2.39 2.65
C LEU A 115 15.94 -1.64 1.44
N TYR A 116 15.59 -2.08 0.25
CA TYR A 116 15.88 -1.41 -1.01
C TYR A 116 14.79 -0.39 -1.27
N ILE A 117 15.15 0.84 -1.62
CA ILE A 117 14.20 1.93 -1.84
C ILE A 117 14.46 2.53 -3.22
N GLY A 118 13.40 2.66 -4.03
CA GLY A 118 13.42 3.26 -5.36
C GLY A 118 12.58 4.53 -5.41
N GLY A 119 12.99 5.54 -6.17
CA GLY A 119 12.19 6.78 -6.30
C GLY A 119 12.86 7.93 -7.04
N LYS A 120 12.43 9.15 -6.71
CA LYS A 120 12.88 10.42 -7.31
C LYS A 120 14.08 11.04 -6.60
N PHE A 121 14.44 10.54 -5.43
CA PHE A 121 15.49 11.10 -4.58
C PHE A 121 16.88 11.01 -5.23
N THR A 122 17.75 11.91 -4.79
CA THR A 122 19.17 11.97 -5.16
C THR A 122 20.10 11.87 -3.95
N SER A 123 19.54 11.85 -2.74
CA SER A 123 20.29 11.59 -1.51
C SER A 123 19.45 10.89 -0.43
N VAL A 124 20.13 10.08 0.39
CA VAL A 124 19.58 9.42 1.57
C VAL A 124 20.49 9.71 2.76
N ASN A 125 19.94 10.21 3.87
CA ASN A 125 20.68 10.62 5.07
C ASN A 125 21.87 11.57 4.75
N GLY A 126 21.67 12.47 3.79
CA GLY A 126 22.70 13.41 3.31
C GLY A 126 23.82 12.78 2.47
N GLN A 127 23.76 11.47 2.17
CA GLN A 127 24.70 10.78 1.29
C GLN A 127 24.12 10.69 -0.14
N PRO A 128 24.96 10.79 -1.19
CA PRO A 128 24.50 10.62 -2.57
C PRO A 128 23.88 9.23 -2.82
N ALA A 129 22.71 9.22 -3.45
CA ALA A 129 21.99 8.02 -3.88
C ALA A 129 21.05 8.39 -5.03
N SER A 130 21.38 8.04 -6.26
CA SER A 130 20.58 8.41 -7.44
C SER A 130 19.45 7.41 -7.64
N HIS A 131 18.22 7.75 -7.24
CA HIS A 131 16.98 7.01 -7.52
C HIS A 131 16.86 5.58 -6.96
N LEU A 132 17.96 5.01 -6.46
CA LEU A 132 18.02 3.70 -5.80
C LEU A 132 18.95 3.80 -4.58
N ALA A 133 18.49 3.26 -3.46
CA ALA A 133 19.25 3.19 -2.22
C ALA A 133 18.96 1.87 -1.49
N ALA A 134 19.82 1.54 -0.52
CA ALA A 134 19.47 0.57 0.49
C ALA A 134 19.71 1.16 1.88
N VAL A 135 18.89 0.74 2.84
CA VAL A 135 19.07 1.04 4.27
C VAL A 135 18.89 -0.25 5.07
N ASP A 136 19.37 -0.31 6.31
CA ASP A 136 18.96 -1.36 7.23
C ASP A 136 17.65 -1.04 7.97
N THR A 137 17.18 -2.00 8.75
CA THR A 137 16.00 -1.86 9.60
C THR A 137 16.17 -0.89 10.76
N ALA A 138 17.38 -0.36 10.99
CA ALA A 138 17.68 0.77 11.88
C ALA A 138 17.82 2.12 11.13
N GLY A 139 17.58 2.13 9.81
CA GLY A 139 17.59 3.32 8.96
C GLY A 139 18.98 3.77 8.53
N GLN A 140 20.02 2.96 8.74
CA GLN A 140 21.38 3.29 8.34
C GLN A 140 21.57 3.04 6.85
N TYR A 141 22.16 4.01 6.15
CA TYR A 141 22.41 3.94 4.71
C TYR A 141 23.45 2.86 4.38
N LYS A 142 23.11 1.99 3.42
CA LYS A 142 23.94 0.93 2.85
C LYS A 142 24.16 1.22 1.35
N PRO A 143 25.27 1.86 0.97
CA PRO A 143 25.54 2.15 -0.44
C PRO A 143 25.58 0.87 -1.29
N LEU A 144 24.88 0.88 -2.42
CA LEU A 144 24.93 -0.17 -3.43
C LEU A 144 26.06 0.15 -4.42
N ASN A 145 27.31 -0.15 -4.08
CA ASN A 145 28.49 0.26 -4.86
C ASN A 145 29.52 -0.85 -5.14
N GLY A 146 29.22 -2.10 -4.78
CA GLY A 146 30.10 -3.25 -4.97
C GLY A 146 31.43 -3.14 -4.24
N GLY A 147 31.50 -2.31 -3.19
CA GLY A 147 32.74 -1.98 -2.49
C GLY A 147 33.66 -1.01 -3.23
N THR A 148 33.21 -0.40 -4.33
CA THR A 148 33.97 0.60 -5.09
C THR A 148 33.54 2.01 -4.67
N PRO A 149 34.40 2.81 -4.03
CA PRO A 149 34.07 4.20 -3.70
C PRO A 149 33.71 5.00 -4.95
N GLY A 150 32.54 5.63 -4.94
CA GLY A 150 32.01 6.38 -6.09
C GLY A 150 31.35 5.52 -7.19
N GLY A 151 31.32 4.19 -7.07
CA GLY A 151 30.70 3.28 -8.03
C GLY A 151 29.25 2.89 -7.68
N ALA A 152 28.48 3.80 -7.10
CA ALA A 152 27.10 3.50 -6.71
C ALA A 152 26.25 3.16 -7.94
N VAL A 153 25.38 2.16 -7.83
CA VAL A 153 24.35 1.85 -8.82
C VAL A 153 23.45 3.08 -8.94
N SER A 154 23.47 3.70 -10.12
CA SER A 154 22.89 5.01 -10.36
C SER A 154 22.04 4.97 -11.63
N PRO A 155 20.76 4.58 -11.56
CA PRO A 155 19.78 4.92 -12.58
C PRO A 155 19.80 6.44 -12.87
N ASN A 156 19.56 6.85 -14.11
CA ASN A 156 19.51 8.26 -14.50
C ASN A 156 18.09 8.87 -14.45
N GLY A 157 17.13 8.11 -13.94
CA GLY A 157 15.73 8.51 -13.86
C GLY A 157 15.00 7.74 -12.77
N THR A 158 13.74 8.10 -12.55
CA THR A 158 12.97 7.56 -11.43
C THR A 158 12.85 6.03 -11.50
N VAL A 159 13.08 5.37 -10.37
CA VAL A 159 12.68 3.97 -10.13
C VAL A 159 11.26 3.95 -9.57
N ARG A 160 10.37 3.20 -10.21
CA ARG A 160 8.94 3.09 -9.87
C ARG A 160 8.60 1.85 -9.05
N ASP A 161 9.29 0.75 -9.28
CA ASP A 161 9.01 -0.53 -8.65
C ASP A 161 10.29 -1.36 -8.50
N LEU A 162 10.30 -2.24 -7.50
CA LEU A 162 11.40 -3.10 -7.10
C LEU A 162 10.88 -4.50 -6.77
N GLU A 163 11.57 -5.53 -7.25
CA GLU A 163 11.21 -6.92 -6.94
C GLU A 163 12.48 -7.76 -6.79
N LEU A 164 12.50 -8.65 -5.79
CA LEU A 164 13.59 -9.60 -5.62
C LEU A 164 13.33 -10.91 -6.36
N SER A 165 14.39 -11.54 -6.87
CA SER A 165 14.31 -12.94 -7.28
C SER A 165 13.93 -13.83 -6.08
N PRO A 166 13.25 -14.97 -6.28
CA PRO A 166 12.85 -15.86 -5.19
C PRO A 166 14.00 -16.37 -4.30
N ASP A 167 15.24 -16.38 -4.82
CA ASP A 167 16.44 -16.75 -4.08
C ASP A 167 17.16 -15.56 -3.39
N GLY A 168 16.64 -14.34 -3.55
CA GLY A 168 17.19 -13.11 -2.99
C GLY A 168 18.50 -12.64 -3.61
N SER A 169 18.92 -13.23 -4.73
CA SER A 169 20.22 -12.94 -5.35
C SER A 169 20.19 -11.72 -6.28
N THR A 170 19.02 -11.41 -6.84
CA THR A 170 18.86 -10.39 -7.88
C THR A 170 17.76 -9.41 -7.48
N LEU A 171 18.03 -8.11 -7.57
CA LEU A 171 17.04 -7.05 -7.45
C LEU A 171 16.69 -6.55 -8.83
N TYR A 172 15.45 -6.75 -9.25
CA TYR A 172 14.87 -6.16 -10.45
C TYR A 172 14.33 -4.77 -10.13
N MET A 173 14.42 -3.87 -11.11
CA MET A 173 13.89 -2.52 -10.99
C MET A 173 13.25 -2.06 -12.30
N ALA A 174 12.14 -1.36 -12.17
CA ALA A 174 11.39 -0.74 -13.25
C ALA A 174 11.26 0.77 -13.03
N GLY A 175 11.13 1.55 -14.10
CA GLY A 175 10.86 2.98 -13.99
C GLY A 175 10.96 3.77 -15.29
N LEU A 176 11.43 5.01 -15.16
CA LEU A 176 11.60 6.00 -16.25
C LEU A 176 13.06 6.13 -16.73
N PHE A 177 14.00 5.43 -16.11
CA PHE A 177 15.42 5.53 -16.45
C PHE A 177 15.73 4.94 -17.84
N THR A 178 16.75 5.48 -18.50
CA THR A 178 17.29 4.98 -19.78
C THR A 178 18.69 4.41 -19.64
N GLN A 179 19.34 4.66 -18.50
CA GLN A 179 20.68 4.17 -18.18
C GLN A 179 20.76 3.83 -16.69
N VAL A 180 21.62 2.87 -16.39
CA VAL A 180 22.06 2.56 -15.03
C VAL A 180 23.58 2.53 -15.06
N ASN A 181 24.21 3.47 -14.37
CA ASN A 181 25.62 3.82 -14.57
C ASN A 181 25.85 4.18 -16.05
N ASP A 182 26.88 3.61 -16.69
CA ASP A 182 27.19 3.82 -18.12
C ASP A 182 26.54 2.78 -19.06
N LEU A 183 25.57 2.00 -18.55
CA LEU A 183 24.92 0.93 -19.31
C LEU A 183 23.51 1.35 -19.73
N GLU A 184 23.20 1.25 -21.02
CA GLU A 184 21.84 1.45 -21.54
C GLU A 184 20.89 0.41 -20.94
N ARG A 185 19.84 0.89 -20.27
CA ARG A 185 18.79 0.09 -19.64
C ARG A 185 17.49 0.86 -19.81
N LEU A 186 16.70 0.46 -20.80
CA LEU A 186 15.48 1.17 -21.15
C LEU A 186 14.35 0.71 -20.23
N ARG A 187 14.12 1.46 -19.16
CA ARG A 187 12.98 1.37 -18.24
C ARG A 187 12.92 0.15 -17.33
N ALA A 188 13.72 -0.88 -17.57
CA ALA A 188 13.94 -1.97 -16.63
C ALA A 188 15.40 -2.45 -16.61
N ALA A 189 15.84 -2.92 -15.45
CA ALA A 189 17.18 -3.43 -15.21
C ALA A 189 17.19 -4.39 -14.02
N ALA A 190 18.30 -5.08 -13.81
CA ALA A 190 18.48 -5.89 -12.62
C ALA A 190 19.91 -5.79 -12.07
N LEU A 191 20.05 -5.95 -10.76
CA LEU A 191 21.26 -5.86 -9.97
C LEU A 191 21.55 -7.21 -9.30
N ASP A 192 22.74 -7.77 -9.49
CA ASP A 192 23.21 -8.89 -8.67
C ASP A 192 23.58 -8.36 -7.29
N LEU A 193 22.88 -8.79 -6.24
CA LEU A 193 23.02 -8.21 -4.90
C LEU A 193 24.31 -8.62 -4.17
N LYS A 194 24.95 -9.70 -4.61
CA LYS A 194 26.22 -10.17 -4.04
C LYS A 194 27.39 -9.31 -4.52
N THR A 195 27.41 -8.99 -5.80
CA THR A 195 28.46 -8.20 -6.46
C THR A 195 28.10 -6.71 -6.52
N GLN A 196 26.81 -6.39 -6.36
CA GLN A 196 26.21 -5.07 -6.58
C GLN A 196 26.59 -4.53 -7.96
N GLN A 197 26.50 -5.37 -8.99
CA GLN A 197 26.72 -5.03 -10.39
C GLN A 197 25.44 -5.21 -11.22
N VAL A 198 25.21 -4.31 -12.17
CA VAL A 198 24.10 -4.43 -13.13
C VAL A 198 24.29 -5.70 -13.95
N THR A 199 23.26 -6.55 -14.02
CA THR A 199 23.27 -7.83 -14.72
C THR A 199 23.10 -7.66 -16.23
N SER A 200 23.06 -8.75 -16.99
CA SER A 200 22.73 -8.74 -18.42
C SER A 200 21.25 -8.55 -18.74
N PHE A 201 20.35 -8.54 -17.74
CA PHE A 201 18.93 -8.27 -17.94
C PHE A 201 18.73 -6.85 -18.50
N ALA A 202 18.31 -6.77 -19.76
CA ALA A 202 18.22 -5.52 -20.51
C ALA A 202 17.07 -5.57 -21.56
N PRO A 203 15.80 -5.66 -21.13
CA PRO A 203 14.67 -5.56 -22.06
C PRO A 203 14.67 -4.21 -22.78
N ARG A 204 14.26 -4.22 -24.04
CA ARG A 204 14.17 -2.99 -24.86
C ARG A 204 12.74 -2.49 -24.93
N VAL A 205 12.34 -1.68 -23.96
CA VAL A 205 11.06 -0.94 -24.02
C VAL A 205 11.26 0.26 -24.93
N ASP A 206 10.59 0.29 -26.08
CA ASP A 206 11.00 1.16 -27.20
C ASP A 206 10.47 2.60 -27.12
N ASP A 207 9.44 2.86 -26.32
CA ASP A 207 8.87 4.19 -26.17
C ASP A 207 9.28 4.87 -24.85
N GLU A 208 9.05 6.18 -24.78
CA GLU A 208 9.43 7.01 -23.63
C GLU A 208 8.50 6.84 -22.42
N SER A 209 7.56 5.89 -22.45
CA SER A 209 6.62 5.63 -21.36
C SER A 209 7.30 4.93 -20.18
N GLU A 210 6.68 4.96 -19.01
CA GLU A 210 7.19 4.21 -17.86
C GLU A 210 6.89 2.72 -17.97
N VAL A 211 7.86 1.90 -17.55
CA VAL A 211 7.55 0.63 -16.91
C VAL A 211 7.27 0.96 -15.45
N ARG A 212 6.02 0.79 -15.05
CA ARG A 212 5.53 1.18 -13.73
C ARG A 212 5.74 0.08 -12.71
N THR A 213 5.63 -1.18 -13.11
CA THR A 213 5.70 -2.33 -12.22
C THR A 213 6.52 -3.46 -12.83
N ILE A 214 7.17 -4.25 -11.98
CA ILE A 214 7.95 -5.43 -12.32
C ILE A 214 7.70 -6.51 -11.28
N THR A 215 7.49 -7.75 -11.70
CA THR A 215 7.36 -8.89 -10.79
C THR A 215 8.06 -10.12 -11.36
N VAL A 216 8.45 -11.07 -10.50
CA VAL A 216 9.16 -12.28 -10.89
C VAL A 216 8.26 -13.48 -10.65
N ALA A 217 8.27 -14.47 -11.54
CA ALA A 217 7.53 -15.72 -11.33
C ALA A 217 8.00 -16.40 -10.03
N ALA A 218 7.09 -17.02 -9.27
CA ALA A 218 7.40 -17.66 -7.99
C ALA A 218 8.48 -18.75 -8.07
N ASP A 219 8.64 -19.41 -9.23
CA ASP A 219 9.69 -20.39 -9.51
C ASP A 219 10.97 -19.76 -10.11
N GLY A 220 10.97 -18.44 -10.27
CA GLY A 220 12.04 -17.66 -10.88
C GLY A 220 12.24 -17.96 -12.35
N SER A 221 11.25 -18.48 -13.08
CA SER A 221 11.39 -18.84 -14.51
C SER A 221 11.27 -17.66 -15.47
N ALA A 222 10.68 -16.54 -15.04
CA ALA A 222 10.31 -15.42 -15.89
C ALA A 222 10.16 -14.13 -15.09
N ILE A 223 10.14 -13.00 -15.81
CA ILE A 223 9.90 -11.67 -15.27
C ILE A 223 8.73 -11.06 -16.03
N ALA A 224 7.80 -10.40 -15.36
CA ALA A 224 6.76 -9.62 -16.00
C ALA A 224 6.99 -8.14 -15.74
N ILE A 225 6.70 -7.32 -16.74
CA ILE A 225 6.71 -5.86 -16.63
C ILE A 225 5.34 -5.31 -17.03
N GLY A 226 4.91 -4.25 -16.36
CA GLY A 226 3.67 -3.54 -16.62
C GLY A 226 3.88 -2.02 -16.61
N GLY A 227 3.08 -1.29 -17.36
CA GLY A 227 3.12 0.17 -17.43
C GLY A 227 2.28 0.71 -18.59
N SER A 228 2.77 1.80 -19.20
CA SER A 228 2.06 2.51 -20.28
C SER A 228 2.73 2.37 -21.65
N PHE A 229 3.74 1.51 -21.77
CA PHE A 229 4.48 1.28 -23.01
C PHE A 229 3.69 0.47 -24.05
N LYS A 230 3.96 0.66 -25.33
CA LYS A 230 3.24 0.06 -26.46
C LYS A 230 3.97 -1.08 -27.14
N THR A 231 5.29 -1.18 -26.99
CA THR A 231 6.10 -2.24 -27.57
C THR A 231 7.31 -2.58 -26.71
N VAL A 232 7.74 -3.83 -26.82
CA VAL A 232 9.04 -4.31 -26.32
C VAL A 232 9.72 -5.01 -27.49
N GLU A 233 10.98 -4.66 -27.76
CA GLU A 233 11.78 -5.18 -28.88
C GLU A 233 11.09 -5.02 -30.26
N GLY A 234 10.32 -3.95 -30.41
CA GLY A 234 9.52 -3.64 -31.60
C GLY A 234 8.27 -4.50 -31.78
N SER A 235 7.96 -5.39 -30.84
CA SER A 235 6.79 -6.27 -30.90
C SER A 235 5.58 -5.66 -30.20
N SER A 236 4.42 -5.76 -30.84
CA SER A 236 3.11 -5.39 -30.27
C SER A 236 2.45 -6.50 -29.44
N ASP A 237 3.10 -7.66 -29.33
CA ASP A 237 2.72 -8.71 -28.37
C ASP A 237 2.91 -8.24 -26.94
N ALA A 238 3.74 -7.22 -26.75
CA ALA A 238 3.78 -6.40 -25.56
C ALA A 238 2.93 -5.14 -25.80
N TYR A 239 1.94 -4.88 -24.95
CA TYR A 239 1.16 -3.64 -24.98
C TYR A 239 0.60 -3.36 -23.59
N GLY A 240 1.25 -2.44 -22.87
CA GLY A 240 1.04 -2.20 -21.45
C GLY A 240 1.74 -3.19 -20.55
N MET A 241 2.00 -4.40 -21.06
CA MET A 241 2.58 -5.50 -20.31
C MET A 241 3.37 -6.46 -21.21
N ALA A 242 4.34 -7.15 -20.61
CA ALA A 242 5.15 -8.17 -21.27
C ALA A 242 5.65 -9.20 -20.26
N ILE A 243 5.85 -10.44 -20.72
CA ILE A 243 6.64 -11.47 -20.01
C ILE A 243 8.00 -11.55 -20.69
N LEU A 244 9.05 -11.63 -19.90
CA LEU A 244 10.44 -11.58 -20.30
C LEU A 244 11.19 -12.81 -19.80
N GLU A 245 12.17 -13.24 -20.58
CA GLU A 245 13.20 -14.18 -20.14
C GLU A 245 14.19 -13.51 -19.16
N LYS A 246 15.04 -14.31 -18.53
CA LYS A 246 16.02 -13.83 -17.52
C LYS A 246 17.06 -12.86 -18.05
N ASP A 247 17.31 -12.85 -19.35
CA ASP A 247 18.18 -11.89 -20.03
C ASP A 247 17.43 -10.64 -20.51
N GLY A 248 16.11 -10.60 -20.35
CA GLY A 248 15.25 -9.50 -20.78
C GLY A 248 14.63 -9.71 -22.16
N ALA A 249 14.89 -10.83 -22.86
CA ALA A 249 14.27 -11.10 -24.14
C ALA A 249 12.75 -11.22 -24.01
N LEU A 250 12.00 -10.68 -24.97
CA LEU A 250 10.54 -10.78 -24.97
C LEU A 250 10.08 -12.24 -25.14
N ARG A 251 9.28 -12.74 -24.19
CA ARG A 251 8.56 -14.00 -24.34
C ARG A 251 7.23 -13.75 -25.05
N HIS A 252 7.08 -14.32 -26.24
CA HIS A 252 5.85 -14.24 -27.02
C HIS A 252 4.74 -15.11 -26.40
N THR A 253 3.68 -14.46 -25.92
CA THR A 253 2.53 -15.08 -25.23
C THR A 253 1.22 -14.41 -25.67
N ASN A 254 0.09 -14.91 -25.18
CA ASN A 254 -1.23 -14.29 -25.40
C ASN A 254 -1.54 -13.17 -24.40
N LEU A 255 -0.59 -12.73 -23.57
CA LEU A 255 -0.86 -11.82 -22.45
C LEU A 255 -1.59 -10.53 -22.89
N ALA A 256 -1.09 -9.87 -23.94
CA ALA A 256 -1.69 -8.63 -24.47
C ALA A 256 -2.74 -8.86 -25.57
N LYS A 257 -3.32 -10.06 -25.63
CA LYS A 257 -4.39 -10.39 -26.58
C LYS A 257 -5.71 -9.76 -26.17
N ASP A 258 -6.10 -9.95 -24.91
CA ASP A 258 -7.39 -9.50 -24.39
C ASP A 258 -7.27 -8.13 -23.70
N ILE A 259 -6.26 -7.96 -22.84
CA ILE A 259 -6.01 -6.71 -22.11
C ILE A 259 -4.95 -5.89 -22.85
N ARG A 260 -5.28 -4.64 -23.16
CA ARG A 260 -4.41 -3.73 -23.93
C ARG A 260 -4.46 -2.32 -23.36
N ASN A 261 -3.68 -2.08 -22.31
CA ASN A 261 -3.65 -0.82 -21.58
C ASN A 261 -2.31 -0.12 -21.75
N ALA A 262 -2.21 0.84 -22.66
CA ALA A 262 -0.99 1.61 -22.88
C ALA A 262 -1.30 3.03 -23.36
N GLY A 263 -0.30 3.91 -23.35
CA GLY A 263 -0.47 5.31 -23.71
C GLY A 263 -0.60 6.25 -22.51
N SER A 264 -0.90 7.52 -22.77
CA SER A 264 -0.85 8.57 -21.75
C SER A 264 -2.02 8.53 -20.76
N MET A 265 -3.09 7.80 -21.07
CA MET A 265 -4.33 7.75 -20.29
C MET A 265 -4.78 6.31 -20.00
N SER A 266 -3.86 5.35 -20.09
CA SER A 266 -4.12 3.93 -19.88
C SER A 266 -2.82 3.20 -19.52
N GLY A 267 -2.90 2.21 -18.63
CA GLY A 267 -1.71 1.46 -18.23
C GLY A 267 -2.00 0.36 -17.23
N ILE A 268 -1.01 -0.53 -17.08
CA ILE A 268 -0.95 -1.49 -15.96
C ILE A 268 -0.32 -0.81 -14.75
N MET A 269 -1.02 -0.85 -13.62
CA MET A 269 -0.66 -0.09 -12.42
C MET A 269 0.24 -0.86 -11.47
N SER A 270 -0.08 -2.13 -11.21
CA SER A 270 0.69 -3.04 -10.36
C SER A 270 0.62 -4.46 -10.92
N MET A 271 1.67 -5.23 -10.65
CA MET A 271 1.73 -6.67 -10.89
C MET A 271 2.33 -7.36 -9.67
N LYS A 272 1.74 -8.49 -9.29
CA LYS A 272 2.29 -9.40 -8.28
C LYS A 272 2.21 -10.84 -8.80
N SER A 273 2.88 -11.76 -8.13
CA SER A 273 2.83 -13.16 -8.53
C SER A 273 2.72 -14.11 -7.33
N ASP A 274 2.15 -15.28 -7.58
CA ASP A 274 2.18 -16.40 -6.66
C ASP A 274 2.27 -17.72 -7.46
N SER A 275 2.09 -18.86 -6.78
CA SER A 275 2.07 -20.17 -7.42
C SER A 275 0.91 -20.42 -8.41
N LYS A 276 -0.14 -19.59 -8.39
CA LYS A 276 -1.31 -19.67 -9.28
C LYS A 276 -1.14 -18.83 -10.54
N GLY A 277 -0.28 -17.80 -10.55
CA GLY A 277 0.02 -17.06 -11.77
C GLY A 277 0.54 -15.63 -11.57
N LEU A 278 0.45 -14.86 -12.65
CA LEU A 278 0.77 -13.43 -12.72
C LEU A 278 -0.51 -12.61 -12.53
N TYR A 279 -0.58 -11.78 -11.50
CA TYR A 279 -1.69 -10.86 -11.27
C TYR A 279 -1.34 -9.48 -11.82
N GLY A 280 -2.34 -8.74 -12.29
CA GLY A 280 -2.18 -7.35 -12.67
C GLY A 280 -3.43 -6.52 -12.43
N THR A 281 -3.24 -5.24 -12.20
CA THR A 281 -4.30 -4.22 -12.08
C THR A 281 -4.14 -3.15 -13.15
N ALA A 282 -5.25 -2.58 -13.60
CA ALA A 282 -5.23 -1.62 -14.70
C ALA A 282 -6.10 -0.39 -14.43
N TYR A 283 -5.72 0.70 -15.10
CA TYR A 283 -6.54 1.89 -15.27
C TYR A 283 -6.73 2.18 -16.75
N SER A 284 -7.88 2.76 -17.15
CA SER A 284 -8.10 3.14 -18.54
C SER A 284 -9.16 4.23 -18.72
N MET A 285 -8.73 5.45 -19.04
CA MET A 285 -9.66 6.47 -19.55
C MET A 285 -9.95 6.30 -21.05
N GLU A 286 -9.30 5.33 -21.70
CA GLU A 286 -9.54 4.97 -23.11
C GLU A 286 -10.59 3.86 -23.25
N GLY A 287 -11.06 3.28 -22.14
CA GLY A 287 -12.14 2.30 -22.11
C GLY A 287 -11.72 0.87 -22.47
N PHE A 288 -10.45 0.48 -22.26
CA PHE A 288 -10.03 -0.88 -22.56
C PHE A 288 -10.39 -1.86 -21.44
N PHE A 289 -9.59 -1.89 -20.38
CA PHE A 289 -9.79 -2.76 -19.24
C PHE A 289 -9.48 -1.99 -17.96
N GLU A 290 -10.34 -2.16 -16.96
CA GLU A 290 -10.13 -1.76 -15.58
C GLU A 290 -10.43 -2.96 -14.69
N GLY A 291 -9.88 -2.95 -13.48
CA GLY A 291 -10.01 -4.07 -12.56
C GLY A 291 -8.73 -4.89 -12.46
N MET A 292 -8.90 -6.19 -12.18
CA MET A 292 -7.81 -7.12 -11.85
C MET A 292 -7.88 -8.38 -12.69
N PHE A 293 -6.74 -8.92 -13.09
CA PHE A 293 -6.65 -10.20 -13.79
C PHE A 293 -5.57 -11.10 -13.17
N ARG A 294 -5.64 -12.40 -13.48
CA ARG A 294 -4.54 -13.36 -13.34
C ARG A 294 -4.29 -14.07 -14.68
N ALA A 295 -3.03 -14.16 -15.07
CA ALA A 295 -2.57 -14.82 -16.29
C ALA A 295 -1.62 -15.99 -15.99
N ASP A 296 -1.55 -16.93 -16.94
CA ASP A 296 -0.53 -17.99 -16.94
C ASP A 296 0.82 -17.46 -17.43
N TRP A 297 1.90 -17.82 -16.75
CA TRP A 297 3.27 -17.37 -17.06
C TRP A 297 3.85 -17.92 -18.38
N SER A 298 3.32 -19.05 -18.87
CA SER A 298 3.81 -19.72 -20.07
C SER A 298 2.99 -19.35 -21.30
N THR A 299 1.66 -19.35 -21.18
CA THR A 299 0.77 -19.07 -22.31
C THR A 299 0.35 -17.62 -22.39
N GLY A 300 0.37 -16.88 -21.27
CA GLY A 300 -0.20 -15.54 -21.17
C GLY A 300 -1.73 -15.52 -21.14
N ASP A 301 -2.41 -16.67 -21.14
CA ASP A 301 -3.86 -16.71 -21.14
C ASP A 301 -4.41 -16.22 -19.79
N ILE A 302 -5.42 -15.36 -19.83
CA ILE A 302 -6.13 -14.89 -18.65
C ILE A 302 -6.97 -16.04 -18.07
N ASN A 303 -6.68 -16.42 -16.82
CA ASN A 303 -7.35 -17.52 -16.12
C ASN A 303 -8.21 -17.06 -14.93
N LEU A 304 -8.21 -15.76 -14.63
CA LEU A 304 -9.12 -15.10 -13.70
C LEU A 304 -9.25 -13.62 -14.11
N MET A 305 -10.46 -13.09 -14.17
CA MET A 305 -10.71 -11.70 -14.52
C MET A 305 -11.82 -11.11 -13.65
N ALA A 306 -11.45 -10.16 -12.81
CA ALA A 306 -12.37 -9.26 -12.13
C ALA A 306 -12.60 -8.05 -13.04
N ASP A 307 -13.51 -8.20 -14.00
CA ASP A 307 -14.00 -7.13 -14.87
C ASP A 307 -14.88 -6.17 -14.07
N CYS A 308 -14.20 -5.25 -13.38
CA CYS A 308 -14.79 -4.25 -12.51
C CYS A 308 -14.33 -2.87 -12.96
N HIS A 309 -15.27 -2.00 -13.33
CA HIS A 309 -14.99 -0.65 -13.80
C HIS A 309 -14.62 0.28 -12.65
N GLY A 310 -13.71 1.21 -12.96
CA GLY A 310 -12.98 2.05 -12.03
C GLY A 310 -11.56 1.53 -11.81
N ASP A 311 -10.60 2.44 -11.87
CA ASP A 311 -9.17 2.18 -11.75
C ASP A 311 -8.81 1.17 -10.64
N SER A 312 -7.85 0.30 -10.91
CA SER A 312 -7.24 -0.55 -9.89
C SER A 312 -5.74 -0.27 -9.80
N TYR A 313 -5.25 -0.07 -8.59
CA TYR A 313 -3.92 0.47 -8.33
C TYR A 313 -2.93 -0.58 -7.85
N ASP A 314 -3.38 -1.50 -7.00
CA ASP A 314 -2.50 -2.52 -6.41
C ASP A 314 -3.27 -3.79 -6.03
N VAL A 315 -2.59 -4.92 -5.97
CA VAL A 315 -3.18 -6.24 -5.75
C VAL A 315 -2.35 -7.07 -4.78
N LEU A 316 -3.00 -7.64 -3.77
CA LEU A 316 -2.43 -8.60 -2.84
C LEU A 316 -3.11 -9.96 -3.03
N PRO A 317 -2.49 -10.91 -3.74
CA PRO A 317 -2.96 -12.28 -3.76
C PRO A 317 -2.67 -12.99 -2.43
N THR A 318 -3.69 -13.56 -1.82
CA THR A 318 -3.56 -14.54 -0.72
C THR A 318 -4.07 -15.91 -1.20
N ASN A 319 -3.99 -16.93 -0.33
CA ASN A 319 -4.38 -18.30 -0.68
C ASN A 319 -5.82 -18.39 -1.22
N ASP A 320 -6.78 -17.74 -0.54
CA ASP A 320 -8.22 -17.88 -0.82
C ASP A 320 -8.88 -16.57 -1.26
N VAL A 321 -8.26 -15.42 -0.96
CA VAL A 321 -8.79 -14.08 -1.24
C VAL A 321 -7.75 -13.23 -1.96
N ILE A 322 -8.18 -12.43 -2.93
CA ILE A 322 -7.34 -11.39 -3.55
C ILE A 322 -7.88 -10.05 -3.08
N TYR A 323 -7.04 -9.24 -2.45
CA TYR A 323 -7.39 -7.88 -2.03
C TYR A 323 -6.84 -6.87 -3.03
N VAL A 324 -7.61 -5.85 -3.38
CA VAL A 324 -7.24 -4.87 -4.39
C VAL A 324 -7.43 -3.46 -3.81
N SER A 325 -6.45 -2.60 -4.04
CA SER A 325 -6.55 -1.14 -3.91
C SER A 325 -7.11 -0.57 -5.21
N SER A 326 -8.18 0.21 -5.15
CA SER A 326 -8.95 0.58 -6.34
C SER A 326 -9.69 1.92 -6.21
N HIS A 327 -10.41 2.27 -7.25
CA HIS A 327 -11.45 3.30 -7.34
C HIS A 327 -12.68 2.70 -8.05
N THR A 328 -13.00 1.44 -7.73
CA THR A 328 -14.03 0.67 -8.42
C THR A 328 -15.41 1.26 -8.17
N HIS A 329 -16.25 1.36 -9.19
CA HIS A 329 -17.64 1.78 -9.05
C HIS A 329 -18.65 0.76 -9.60
N ASP A 330 -18.22 -0.23 -10.38
CA ASP A 330 -19.09 -1.27 -10.95
C ASP A 330 -18.36 -2.62 -11.03
N CYS A 331 -18.95 -3.68 -10.48
CA CYS A 331 -18.50 -5.07 -10.66
C CYS A 331 -19.65 -5.95 -11.17
N SER A 332 -20.68 -5.36 -11.77
CA SER A 332 -21.88 -6.09 -12.19
C SER A 332 -21.60 -7.15 -13.26
N ASN A 333 -20.55 -6.96 -14.07
CA ASN A 333 -20.11 -7.95 -15.07
C ASN A 333 -19.67 -9.28 -14.44
N ILE A 334 -19.28 -9.31 -13.16
CA ILE A 334 -18.97 -10.54 -12.41
C ILE A 334 -20.00 -10.86 -11.32
N GLY A 335 -21.16 -10.18 -11.33
CA GLY A 335 -22.22 -10.35 -10.34
C GLY A 335 -21.92 -9.71 -8.97
N GLY A 336 -20.97 -8.78 -8.91
CA GLY A 336 -20.61 -8.03 -7.72
C GLY A 336 -21.47 -6.78 -7.51
N VAL A 337 -20.91 -5.79 -6.81
CA VAL A 337 -21.53 -4.47 -6.60
C VAL A 337 -21.99 -3.83 -7.93
N PRO A 338 -23.18 -3.18 -7.98
CA PRO A 338 -23.66 -2.52 -9.19
C PRO A 338 -22.94 -1.19 -9.43
N ASP A 339 -23.05 -0.64 -10.65
CA ASP A 339 -22.57 0.70 -10.98
C ASP A 339 -23.20 1.78 -10.10
N ARG A 340 -22.36 2.53 -9.38
CA ARG A 340 -22.77 3.66 -8.54
C ARG A 340 -21.94 4.93 -8.77
N ALA A 341 -21.25 5.03 -9.91
CA ALA A 341 -20.47 6.24 -10.24
C ALA A 341 -21.33 7.51 -10.23
N GLN A 342 -22.59 7.43 -10.69
CA GLN A 342 -23.51 8.59 -10.69
C GLN A 342 -23.92 9.05 -9.28
N GLU A 343 -23.76 8.18 -8.28
CA GLU A 343 -23.98 8.51 -6.87
C GLU A 343 -22.70 9.03 -6.19
N GLY A 344 -21.57 9.06 -6.90
CA GLY A 344 -20.26 9.36 -6.35
C GLY A 344 -19.74 8.30 -5.38
N VAL A 345 -20.19 7.05 -5.51
CA VAL A 345 -19.79 5.94 -4.63
C VAL A 345 -18.73 5.10 -5.32
N TYR A 346 -17.56 5.05 -4.69
CA TYR A 346 -16.39 4.30 -5.14
C TYR A 346 -15.88 3.41 -4.01
N TYR A 347 -15.52 2.19 -4.35
CA TYR A 347 -14.95 1.19 -3.46
C TYR A 347 -13.44 1.22 -3.63
N HIS A 348 -12.74 1.65 -2.58
CA HIS A 348 -11.29 1.82 -2.65
C HIS A 348 -10.51 0.59 -2.17
N ALA A 349 -11.17 -0.26 -1.40
CA ALA A 349 -10.68 -1.58 -1.05
C ALA A 349 -11.76 -2.60 -1.41
N ILE A 350 -11.40 -3.60 -2.20
CA ILE A 350 -12.31 -4.64 -2.67
C ILE A 350 -11.62 -6.00 -2.62
N ALA A 351 -12.40 -7.06 -2.36
CA ALA A 351 -11.89 -8.41 -2.23
C ALA A 351 -12.59 -9.37 -3.20
N PHE A 352 -11.82 -10.30 -3.75
CA PHE A 352 -12.27 -11.30 -4.71
C PHE A 352 -11.88 -12.72 -4.27
N SER A 353 -12.62 -13.74 -4.69
CA SER A 353 -12.17 -15.13 -4.55
C SER A 353 -10.89 -15.37 -5.36
N SER A 354 -9.93 -16.10 -4.80
CA SER A 354 -8.67 -16.43 -5.48
C SER A 354 -8.85 -17.45 -6.62
N ASP A 355 -9.97 -18.18 -6.63
CA ASP A 355 -10.36 -19.10 -7.69
C ASP A 355 -11.57 -18.57 -8.47
N ALA A 356 -11.68 -19.00 -9.73
CA ALA A 356 -12.83 -18.69 -10.57
C ALA A 356 -14.08 -19.41 -10.04
N THR A 357 -15.16 -18.67 -9.88
CA THR A 357 -16.45 -19.17 -9.36
C THR A 357 -17.59 -18.96 -10.36
N GLY A 358 -17.33 -18.24 -11.44
CA GLY A 358 -18.26 -18.01 -12.53
C GLY A 358 -17.53 -17.59 -13.80
N THR A 359 -18.26 -16.90 -14.67
CA THR A 359 -17.73 -16.31 -15.90
C THR A 359 -18.14 -14.85 -15.99
N VAL A 360 -17.29 -14.01 -16.56
CA VAL A 360 -17.61 -12.62 -16.88
C VAL A 360 -18.84 -12.59 -17.79
N GLY A 361 -19.80 -11.75 -17.44
CA GLY A 361 -21.01 -11.46 -18.22
C GLY A 361 -20.73 -10.51 -19.37
N THR A 362 -21.74 -10.24 -20.20
CA THR A 362 -21.63 -9.27 -21.28
C THR A 362 -21.55 -7.85 -20.75
N ASN A 363 -20.54 -7.10 -21.17
CA ASN A 363 -20.44 -5.69 -20.83
C ASN A 363 -21.60 -4.89 -21.46
N THR A 364 -22.21 -4.02 -20.67
CA THR A 364 -23.27 -3.10 -21.13
C THR A 364 -22.91 -1.63 -20.99
N ALA A 365 -21.78 -1.33 -20.35
CA ALA A 365 -21.27 0.03 -20.19
C ALA A 365 -20.65 0.54 -21.50
N ASN A 366 -20.95 1.78 -21.87
CA ASN A 366 -20.33 2.42 -23.03
C ASN A 366 -18.85 2.71 -22.74
N GLY A 367 -17.99 2.50 -23.73
CA GLY A 367 -16.57 2.80 -23.64
C GLY A 367 -15.73 1.58 -23.31
N TYR A 368 -16.24 0.63 -22.51
CA TYR A 368 -15.52 -0.57 -22.09
C TYR A 368 -15.58 -1.72 -23.12
N ALA A 369 -14.50 -2.49 -23.20
CA ALA A 369 -14.48 -3.73 -23.96
C ALA A 369 -15.41 -4.80 -23.34
N ASP A 370 -15.80 -5.80 -24.14
CA ASP A 370 -16.61 -6.92 -23.68
C ASP A 370 -15.72 -8.15 -23.46
N PHE A 371 -15.64 -8.60 -22.21
CA PHE A 371 -14.83 -9.74 -21.80
C PHE A 371 -15.67 -10.99 -21.48
N ALA A 372 -16.93 -11.05 -21.93
CA ALA A 372 -17.83 -12.16 -21.66
C ALA A 372 -17.18 -13.54 -21.89
N GLY A 373 -17.36 -14.44 -20.93
CA GLY A 373 -16.90 -15.83 -20.99
C GLY A 373 -15.52 -16.07 -20.37
N HIS A 374 -14.76 -15.04 -20.01
CA HIS A 374 -13.55 -15.22 -19.20
C HIS A 374 -13.90 -15.77 -17.80
N PRO A 375 -13.03 -16.58 -17.16
CA PRO A 375 -13.25 -17.03 -15.80
C PRO A 375 -13.31 -15.85 -14.83
N ALA A 376 -14.38 -15.76 -14.03
CA ALA A 376 -14.59 -14.65 -13.09
C ALA A 376 -14.48 -15.11 -11.63
N PRO A 377 -13.88 -14.31 -10.74
CA PRO A 377 -13.98 -14.50 -9.31
C PRO A 377 -15.34 -14.02 -8.78
N THR A 378 -15.66 -14.39 -7.54
CA THR A 378 -16.74 -13.77 -6.76
C THR A 378 -16.18 -12.55 -6.07
N GLN A 379 -16.88 -11.42 -6.16
CA GLN A 379 -16.59 -10.23 -5.35
C GLN A 379 -17.28 -10.35 -3.98
N TYR A 380 -16.55 -10.08 -2.89
CA TYR A 380 -17.05 -10.23 -1.53
C TYR A 380 -17.62 -8.92 -0.96
N ASN A 381 -18.94 -8.88 -0.74
CA ASN A 381 -19.63 -7.72 -0.15
C ASN A 381 -19.28 -7.50 1.34
N GLU A 382 -18.74 -8.51 2.00
CA GLU A 382 -18.36 -8.48 3.41
C GLU A 382 -17.11 -7.62 3.67
N PHE A 383 -16.30 -7.35 2.64
CA PHE A 383 -15.12 -6.49 2.74
C PHE A 383 -15.21 -5.32 1.75
N LEU A 384 -15.86 -4.24 2.20
CA LEU A 384 -15.99 -2.98 1.48
C LEU A 384 -15.86 -1.79 2.46
N PRO A 385 -14.69 -1.62 3.14
CA PRO A 385 -14.49 -0.46 4.00
C PRO A 385 -14.57 0.84 3.18
N GLY A 386 -15.27 1.84 3.72
CA GLY A 386 -15.46 3.13 3.07
C GLY A 386 -14.27 4.04 3.31
N PHE A 387 -13.68 4.61 2.27
CA PHE A 387 -12.61 5.59 2.37
C PHE A 387 -13.10 6.98 1.95
N ALA A 388 -12.57 8.02 2.60
CA ALA A 388 -12.70 9.39 2.13
C ALA A 388 -11.42 9.80 1.41
N ASN A 389 -11.54 10.25 0.17
CA ASN A 389 -10.40 10.60 -0.69
C ASN A 389 -9.58 11.74 -0.09
N GLY A 390 -8.29 11.71 -0.38
CA GLY A 390 -7.40 12.84 -0.15
C GLY A 390 -7.45 13.85 -1.28
N GLU A 391 -6.79 14.97 -1.06
CA GLU A 391 -6.54 15.99 -2.08
C GLU A 391 -5.03 16.27 -2.24
N TYR A 392 -4.17 15.35 -1.78
CA TYR A 392 -2.72 15.57 -1.84
C TYR A 392 -2.21 15.50 -3.27
N THR A 393 -2.68 14.50 -4.02
CA THR A 393 -2.38 14.35 -5.45
C THR A 393 -3.48 14.98 -6.30
N ALA A 394 -3.15 15.33 -7.54
CA ALA A 394 -4.14 15.81 -8.51
C ALA A 394 -5.20 14.74 -8.85
N SER A 395 -4.87 13.46 -8.69
CA SER A 395 -5.76 12.34 -8.98
C SER A 395 -6.85 12.15 -7.92
N LYS A 396 -6.68 12.73 -6.72
CA LYS A 396 -7.65 12.69 -5.60
C LYS A 396 -8.19 11.28 -5.33
N GLN A 397 -7.30 10.32 -5.22
CA GLN A 397 -7.66 8.94 -4.92
C GLN A 397 -7.72 8.71 -3.41
N ALA A 398 -8.05 7.49 -3.00
CA ALA A 398 -7.98 7.11 -1.60
C ALA A 398 -6.76 6.24 -1.33
N THR A 399 -6.79 5.00 -1.80
CA THR A 399 -5.74 3.99 -1.58
C THR A 399 -4.90 3.82 -2.84
N TRP A 400 -3.61 3.55 -2.66
CA TRP A 400 -2.64 3.32 -3.73
C TRP A 400 -1.93 1.97 -3.61
N THR A 401 -1.73 1.46 -2.39
CA THR A 401 -1.03 0.19 -2.10
C THR A 401 -1.85 -0.67 -1.13
N VAL A 402 -1.78 -1.99 -1.31
CA VAL A 402 -2.33 -3.01 -0.40
C VAL A 402 -1.30 -4.09 -0.13
N GLU A 403 -1.04 -4.34 1.16
CA GLU A 403 -0.07 -5.36 1.61
C GLU A 403 -0.64 -6.14 2.79
N GLY A 404 -0.01 -7.25 3.18
CA GLY A 404 -0.51 -8.03 4.31
C GLY A 404 0.34 -9.20 4.73
N ASN A 405 -0.02 -9.77 5.86
CA ASN A 405 0.51 -11.04 6.36
C ASN A 405 -0.65 -11.93 6.84
N ASP A 406 -0.37 -13.04 7.54
CA ASP A 406 -1.41 -13.97 8.01
C ASP A 406 -2.44 -13.34 8.97
N ASP A 407 -2.12 -12.20 9.58
CA ASP A 407 -2.86 -11.62 10.69
C ASP A 407 -3.51 -10.27 10.34
N TYR A 408 -2.89 -9.51 9.46
CA TYR A 408 -3.25 -8.13 9.15
C TYR A 408 -3.20 -7.86 7.65
N LEU A 409 -4.17 -7.07 7.20
CA LEU A 409 -4.24 -6.47 5.88
C LEU A 409 -4.05 -4.96 6.05
N ILE A 410 -3.21 -4.35 5.22
CA ILE A 410 -2.86 -2.93 5.34
C ILE A 410 -3.08 -2.22 4.01
N TYR A 411 -3.55 -0.98 4.08
CA TYR A 411 -3.70 -0.10 2.91
C TYR A 411 -2.96 1.21 3.16
N GLY A 412 -2.28 1.69 2.12
CA GLY A 412 -1.63 2.99 2.09
C GLY A 412 -2.16 3.85 0.95
N GLY A 413 -2.23 5.16 1.14
CA GLY A 413 -2.56 6.09 0.08
C GLY A 413 -2.61 7.54 0.58
N GLU A 414 -3.57 8.31 0.08
CA GLU A 414 -3.76 9.74 0.42
C GLU A 414 -5.09 10.01 1.17
N PHE A 415 -5.89 8.98 1.43
CA PHE A 415 -7.18 9.08 2.11
C PHE A 415 -7.09 9.80 3.48
N VAL A 416 -8.20 10.41 3.90
CA VAL A 416 -8.29 11.20 5.16
C VAL A 416 -9.21 10.59 6.22
N ALA A 417 -10.00 9.58 5.85
CA ALA A 417 -10.84 8.84 6.78
C ALA A 417 -11.15 7.43 6.27
N VAL A 418 -11.42 6.52 7.21
CA VAL A 418 -11.89 5.15 6.94
C VAL A 418 -13.12 4.87 7.80
N ASN A 419 -14.22 4.42 7.17
CA ASN A 419 -15.54 4.24 7.78
C ASN A 419 -16.03 5.46 8.58
N GLY A 420 -15.71 6.67 8.10
CA GLY A 420 -16.04 7.94 8.77
C GLY A 420 -15.18 8.27 10.00
N ILE A 421 -14.19 7.43 10.34
CA ILE A 421 -13.21 7.68 11.39
C ILE A 421 -12.01 8.40 10.75
N SER A 422 -11.60 9.53 11.33
CA SER A 422 -10.40 10.24 10.87
C SER A 422 -9.17 9.36 11.01
N GLN A 423 -8.53 9.08 9.88
CA GLN A 423 -7.36 8.23 9.75
C GLN A 423 -6.75 8.58 8.38
N GLN A 424 -5.52 9.11 8.38
CA GLN A 424 -4.89 9.62 7.16
C GLN A 424 -3.77 8.72 6.65
N GLY A 425 -3.86 8.35 5.37
CA GLY A 425 -2.82 7.75 4.55
C GLY A 425 -2.42 6.31 4.86
N LEU A 426 -2.69 5.79 6.06
CA LEU A 426 -2.36 4.42 6.47
C LEU A 426 -3.50 3.81 7.29
N VAL A 427 -3.85 2.54 7.04
CA VAL A 427 -4.86 1.82 7.80
C VAL A 427 -4.53 0.32 7.85
N ARG A 428 -4.99 -0.34 8.91
CA ARG A 428 -4.91 -1.79 9.07
C ARG A 428 -6.27 -2.40 9.35
N PHE A 429 -6.42 -3.65 8.94
CA PHE A 429 -7.59 -4.50 9.14
C PHE A 429 -7.12 -5.86 9.68
N SER A 430 -7.92 -6.52 10.51
CA SER A 430 -7.58 -7.86 11.01
C SER A 430 -8.05 -8.94 10.04
N LEU A 431 -7.17 -9.87 9.68
CA LEU A 431 -7.50 -11.10 8.93
C LEU A 431 -7.99 -12.24 9.82
N LYS A 432 -7.84 -12.12 11.15
CA LYS A 432 -8.29 -13.14 12.12
C LYS A 432 -9.78 -13.05 12.48
N GLY A 433 -10.53 -12.14 11.83
CA GLY A 433 -11.85 -11.72 12.27
C GLY A 433 -11.79 -11.04 13.65
N ASP A 434 -12.88 -10.37 14.06
CA ASP A 434 -12.95 -9.70 15.36
C ASP A 434 -12.95 -10.75 16.49
N LYS A 435 -11.78 -11.27 16.89
CA LYS A 435 -11.63 -11.78 18.25
C LYS A 435 -11.70 -10.56 19.15
N LYS A 436 -12.87 -10.33 19.75
CA LYS A 436 -13.02 -9.40 20.86
C LYS A 436 -11.90 -9.67 21.86
N GLU A 437 -10.93 -8.77 21.92
CA GLU A 437 -10.00 -8.73 23.03
C GLU A 437 -10.83 -8.37 24.26
N ASP A 438 -11.08 -9.36 25.11
CA ASP A 438 -11.60 -9.12 26.44
C ASP A 438 -10.55 -8.30 27.20
N LYS A 439 -10.72 -6.97 27.17
CA LYS A 439 -10.05 -6.07 28.11
C LYS A 439 -10.45 -6.53 29.51
N LYS A 440 -9.56 -7.26 30.18
CA LYS A 440 -9.62 -7.46 31.62
C LYS A 440 -9.38 -6.10 32.26
N GLU A 441 -10.48 -5.41 32.59
CA GLU A 441 -10.44 -4.30 33.53
C GLU A 441 -10.03 -4.85 34.91
N ASP A 442 -8.81 -4.51 35.33
CA ASP A 442 -8.40 -4.64 36.72
C ASP A 442 -9.23 -3.68 37.58
N LYS A 443 -10.35 -4.18 38.12
CA LYS A 443 -11.08 -3.49 39.19
C LYS A 443 -10.24 -3.48 40.45
N LYS A 444 -9.56 -2.36 40.71
CA LYS A 444 -9.14 -2.00 42.06
C LYS A 444 -10.38 -1.71 42.91
N GLU A 445 -10.71 -2.62 43.82
CA GLU A 445 -11.70 -2.39 44.87
C GLU A 445 -11.13 -1.43 45.92
N ASP A 446 -11.66 -0.21 45.95
CA ASP A 446 -11.47 0.73 47.06
C ASP A 446 -12.25 0.23 48.29
N LYS A 447 -11.53 -0.36 49.25
CA LYS A 447 -12.06 -0.58 50.61
C LYS A 447 -11.95 0.70 51.42
N LYS A 448 -13.08 1.40 51.57
CA LYS A 448 -13.30 2.39 52.63
C LYS A 448 -13.32 1.69 54.00
N GLU A 449 -12.31 1.92 54.82
CA GLU A 449 -12.39 1.66 56.26
C GLU A 449 -12.84 2.92 57.01
N GLU A 450 -14.00 2.82 57.64
CA GLU A 450 -14.48 3.75 58.66
C GLU A 450 -13.61 3.63 59.92
N LYS A 451 -13.00 4.74 60.38
CA LYS A 451 -12.46 4.83 61.74
C LYS A 451 -13.32 5.79 62.57
N LYS A 452 -14.06 5.23 63.54
CA LYS A 452 -14.54 5.94 64.74
C LYS A 452 -13.35 6.19 65.68
N GLY A 453 -13.27 7.42 66.17
CA GLY A 453 -12.09 7.95 66.85
C GLY A 453 -11.93 7.57 68.31
N ASP A 454 -10.80 8.01 68.87
CA ASP A 454 -10.75 8.52 70.24
C ASP A 454 -9.58 9.49 70.44
N LYS A 455 -9.73 10.33 71.46
CA LYS A 455 -9.02 11.57 71.79
C LYS A 455 -7.56 11.36 72.25
N ASN A 456 -6.66 12.32 71.97
CA ASN A 456 -6.10 13.23 73.00
C ASN A 456 -4.98 14.17 72.49
N GLU A 457 -5.11 15.43 72.93
CA GLU A 457 -4.09 16.38 73.40
C GLU A 457 -2.84 16.75 72.56
N GLY A 458 -2.84 18.01 72.09
CA GLY A 458 -1.87 19.01 72.58
C GLY A 458 -0.64 19.34 71.72
N LYS A 459 -0.70 20.43 70.93
CA LYS A 459 0.10 21.68 71.05
C LYS A 459 0.06 22.52 69.74
N LYS A 460 -0.07 23.84 69.95
CA LYS A 460 -0.04 25.01 69.03
C LYS A 460 1.43 25.50 68.83
N PRO A 461 1.72 26.57 68.05
CA PRO A 461 1.61 26.76 66.59
C PRO A 461 2.89 27.47 66.01
N GLU A 462 2.91 27.85 64.72
CA GLU A 462 3.63 29.03 64.13
C GLU A 462 3.32 28.99 62.60
N GLU A 463 2.55 29.91 61.97
CA GLU A 463 2.85 31.30 61.54
C GLU A 463 4.15 31.38 60.68
N GLU A 464 4.22 31.90 59.43
CA GLU A 464 3.64 33.11 58.83
C GLU A 464 3.75 33.14 57.26
N LYS A 465 2.84 33.93 56.64
CA LYS A 465 2.90 34.91 55.50
C LYS A 465 4.10 34.88 54.49
N GLY A 466 4.00 35.30 53.22
CA GLY A 466 3.04 36.14 52.44
C GLY A 466 3.41 36.10 50.92
N LYS A 467 2.50 36.44 49.99
CA LYS A 467 2.37 37.73 49.24
C LYS A 467 3.66 38.19 48.54
N ASN A 468 3.75 38.66 47.28
CA ASN A 468 2.86 39.35 46.32
C ASN A 468 3.69 39.47 44.99
N ASP A 469 3.13 39.30 43.79
CA ASP A 469 2.57 40.31 42.84
C ASP A 469 3.54 40.81 41.74
N ASP A 470 2.93 41.02 40.55
CA ASP A 470 3.19 42.06 39.53
C ASP A 470 4.41 41.93 38.58
N LYS A 471 4.42 42.36 37.29
CA LYS A 471 3.44 42.77 36.24
C LYS A 471 4.28 43.21 35.00
N ASN A 472 3.68 43.13 33.79
CA ASN A 472 3.86 44.03 32.62
C ASN A 472 5.22 44.03 31.86
N ASP A 473 5.39 44.34 30.56
CA ASP A 473 4.54 44.85 29.46
C ASP A 473 5.35 44.91 28.12
N TRP A 474 4.64 44.86 26.98
CA TRP A 474 4.86 45.35 25.58
C TRP A 474 6.23 45.43 24.87
N GLY A 475 6.18 45.10 23.56
CA GLY A 475 6.65 46.03 22.51
C GLY A 475 7.40 45.39 21.33
N ASP A 476 6.77 45.37 20.15
CA ASP A 476 7.40 45.27 18.82
C ASP A 476 7.83 46.67 18.35
N PRO A 477 8.81 46.81 17.43
CA PRO A 477 8.45 47.23 16.06
C PRO A 477 9.35 46.74 14.90
N GLU A 478 8.75 46.77 13.72
CA GLU A 478 9.33 46.68 12.36
C GLU A 478 10.31 47.83 12.01
N ASP A 479 11.28 47.57 11.12
CA ASP A 479 11.45 48.23 9.79
C ASP A 479 12.89 48.10 9.21
N ASP A 480 12.91 47.62 7.95
CA ASP A 480 13.75 47.94 6.78
C ASP A 480 15.24 48.26 6.91
N TRP A 481 16.08 47.57 6.11
CA TRP A 481 17.00 48.17 5.13
C TRP A 481 17.28 47.20 3.98
N ASN A 482 17.07 47.69 2.76
CA ASN A 482 17.23 47.05 1.46
C ASN A 482 18.60 47.40 0.83
N ASP A 483 18.86 46.77 -0.32
CA ASP A 483 19.75 47.15 -1.44
C ASP A 483 21.18 46.54 -1.44
N GLU A 484 21.43 45.55 -2.30
CA GLU A 484 21.93 45.63 -3.72
C GLU A 484 23.48 45.51 -3.72
N GLU A 485 24.18 44.80 -4.60
CA GLU A 485 23.91 44.26 -5.93
C GLU A 485 25.08 43.31 -6.34
N ASP A 486 24.86 42.58 -7.43
CA ASP A 486 25.85 42.08 -8.42
C ASP A 486 26.56 40.72 -8.23
N GLN A 487 26.61 39.78 -9.20
CA GLN A 487 26.01 39.67 -10.55
C GLN A 487 26.41 38.30 -11.17
N HIS A 488 25.50 37.72 -11.97
CA HIS A 488 25.67 36.77 -13.11
C HIS A 488 26.30 35.38 -12.86
N GLY A 489 25.61 34.25 -13.12
CA GLY A 489 25.10 33.73 -14.40
C GLY A 489 25.68 32.31 -14.52
N TRP A 490 24.94 31.23 -14.81
CA TRP A 490 24.40 30.86 -16.12
C TRP A 490 23.33 29.77 -15.96
N ASP A 491 22.18 30.03 -16.57
CA ASP A 491 21.14 29.05 -16.92
C ASP A 491 21.65 28.11 -18.01
N GLU A 492 21.48 26.80 -17.83
CA GLU A 492 21.16 25.89 -18.93
C GLU A 492 19.94 25.05 -18.53
N ARG A 493 18.80 25.43 -19.11
CA ARG A 493 17.60 24.59 -19.21
C ARG A 493 17.89 23.51 -20.23
N ASN A 494 17.93 22.25 -19.80
CA ASN A 494 17.56 21.13 -20.65
C ASN A 494 16.29 20.54 -20.04
N GLY A 495 15.23 20.56 -20.83
CA GLY A 495 13.93 20.04 -20.45
C GLY A 495 13.89 18.54 -20.61
N ASP A 496 13.43 17.88 -19.55
CA ASP A 496 12.88 16.54 -19.64
C ASP A 496 11.36 16.67 -19.41
N HIS A 497 10.62 16.33 -20.47
CA HIS A 497 9.17 16.26 -20.51
C HIS A 497 8.71 15.03 -19.71
N ASP A 498 8.46 15.20 -18.42
CA ASP A 498 7.81 14.17 -17.61
C ASP A 498 6.33 14.50 -17.42
N GLY A 499 5.49 13.77 -18.17
CA GLY A 499 4.03 13.87 -18.25
C GLY A 499 3.27 13.39 -17.01
N TRP A 500 3.72 13.75 -15.82
CA TRP A 500 2.93 13.62 -14.58
C TRP A 500 2.79 14.93 -13.80
N ASN A 501 3.32 16.06 -14.32
CA ASN A 501 3.09 17.36 -13.70
C ASN A 501 3.24 18.58 -14.62
N ASN A 502 2.54 18.61 -15.76
CA ASN A 502 1.97 19.87 -16.28
C ASN A 502 0.92 19.61 -17.37
N ASN A 503 -0.36 19.82 -17.06
CA ASN A 503 -1.14 20.62 -17.99
C ASN A 503 -2.08 21.52 -17.21
N GLN A 504 -1.91 22.81 -17.47
CA GLN A 504 -2.81 23.88 -17.08
C GLN A 504 -4.17 23.70 -17.75
N HIS A 505 -4.98 22.77 -17.27
CA HIS A 505 -6.42 22.73 -17.39
C HIS A 505 -6.85 21.80 -16.26
N GLY A 506 -7.87 22.18 -15.47
CA GLY A 506 -8.30 21.46 -14.27
C GLY A 506 -8.74 20.02 -14.55
N TRP A 507 -9.94 19.63 -14.11
CA TRP A 507 -10.56 18.34 -14.46
C TRP A 507 -10.03 17.14 -13.65
N TRP A 508 -10.82 16.44 -12.81
CA TRP A 508 -12.07 16.70 -12.07
C TRP A 508 -11.96 15.92 -10.77
#